data_AF-A0ABD5UZ58-F1
#
_entry.id   AF-A0ABD5UZ58-F1
#
_cell.length_a   1.000
_cell.length_b   1.000
_cell.length_c   1.000
_cell.angle_alpha   90.00
_cell.angle_beta   90.00
_cell.angle_gamma   90.00
#
_symmetry.space_group_name_H-M   'P 1'
#
loop_
_entity.id
_entity.type
_entity.pdbx_description
1 polymer ?
#
loop_
_entity_poly.entity_id
_entity_poly.type
_entity_poly.pdbx_seq_one_letter_code
_entity_poly.pdbx_strand_id
1 'polypeptide(L)' 'MYMGSKNITVTEDVYERVKAHKRPDESFSDTLRRLTRGDRDPLDTAGNWPGVAEAAEASRRRLGRDLGDRGRKGE' A
#
# COMPACT_ATOMS: atom_id res chain seq x y z
N MET A 1 4.93 -0.50 -26.97
CA MET A 1 5.60 0.40 -26.01
C MET A 1 7.04 -0.07 -25.88
N TYR A 2 8.01 0.71 -26.34
CA TYR A 2 9.43 0.31 -26.35
C TYR A 2 9.98 0.44 -24.92
N MET A 3 10.17 -0.67 -24.22
CA MET A 3 10.91 -0.67 -22.95
C MET A 3 12.39 -0.58 -23.28
N GLY A 4 12.95 0.63 -23.24
CA GLY A 4 14.39 0.81 -23.41
C GLY A 4 15.15 -0.05 -22.40
N SER A 5 15.93 -1.02 -22.89
CA SER A 5 16.77 -1.86 -22.05
C SER A 5 18.00 -1.06 -21.61
N LYS A 6 18.32 -1.09 -20.33
CA LYS A 6 19.57 -0.56 -19.78
C LYS A 6 20.35 -1.71 -19.15
N ASN A 7 21.65 -1.74 -19.40
CA ASN A 7 22.56 -2.62 -18.69
C ASN A 7 22.94 -1.95 -17.36
N ILE A 8 22.77 -2.68 -16.25
CA ILE A 8 23.19 -2.25 -14.92
C ILE A 8 24.15 -3.29 -14.37
N THR A 9 25.15 -2.83 -13.63
CA THR A 9 26.01 -3.72 -12.84
C THR A 9 25.39 -3.89 -11.47
N VAL A 10 25.26 -5.13 -11.02
CA VAL A 10 24.83 -5.49 -9.67
C VAL A 10 25.89 -6.36 -9.02
N THR A 11 25.91 -6.39 -7.70
CA THR A 11 26.76 -7.35 -6.97
C THR A 11 26.22 -8.76 -7.17
N GLU A 12 27.11 -9.75 -7.09
CA GLU A 12 26.77 -11.17 -7.31
C GLU A 12 25.66 -11.64 -6.35
N ASP A 13 25.71 -11.19 -5.09
CA ASP A 13 24.70 -11.54 -4.09
C ASP A 13 23.31 -10.98 -4.44
N VAL A 14 23.24 -9.80 -5.07
CA VAL A 14 21.97 -9.22 -5.54
C VAL A 14 21.46 -9.99 -6.76
N TYR A 15 22.34 -10.34 -7.69
CA TYR A 15 21.98 -11.15 -8.86
C TYR A 15 21.35 -12.49 -8.45
N GLU A 16 22.01 -13.24 -7.57
CA GLU A 16 21.54 -14.55 -7.12
C GLU A 16 20.23 -14.45 -6.32
N ARG A 17 20.02 -13.41 -5.51
CA ARG A 17 18.73 -13.17 -4.86
C ARG A 17 17.60 -12.97 -5.86
N VAL A 18 17.80 -12.13 -6.87
CA VAL A 18 16.77 -11.87 -7.89
C VAL A 18 16.50 -13.15 -8.70
N LYS A 19 17.54 -13.89 -9.06
CA LYS A 19 17.44 -15.17 -9.78
C LYS A 19 16.68 -16.23 -8.99
N ALA A 20 16.91 -16.33 -7.67
CA ALA A 20 16.17 -17.25 -6.80
C ALA A 20 14.67 -16.95 -6.76
N HIS A 21 14.27 -15.70 -7.00
CA HIS A 21 12.87 -15.29 -7.06
C HIS A 21 12.24 -15.41 -8.46
N LYS A 22 13.00 -15.80 -9.48
CA LYS A 22 12.52 -15.89 -10.87
C LYS A 22 11.55 -17.06 -11.03
N ARG A 23 10.37 -16.78 -11.57
CA ARG A 23 9.35 -17.76 -11.97
C ARG A 23 9.65 -18.33 -13.37
N PRO A 24 9.16 -19.56 -13.70
CA PRO A 24 9.43 -20.20 -14.99
C PRO A 24 8.94 -19.40 -16.20
N ASP A 25 7.83 -18.66 -16.07
CA ASP A 25 7.22 -17.92 -17.17
C ASP A 25 7.61 -16.41 -17.21
N GLU A 26 8.57 -15.97 -16.39
CA GLU A 26 8.94 -14.54 -16.31
C GLU A 26 10.39 -14.28 -16.74
N SER A 27 10.63 -13.13 -17.38
CA SER A 27 12.00 -12.68 -17.66
C SER A 27 12.66 -12.08 -16.42
N PHE A 28 13.97 -11.85 -16.46
CA PHE A 28 14.69 -11.20 -15.36
C PHE A 28 14.19 -9.76 -15.16
N SER A 29 13.86 -9.06 -16.25
CA SER A 29 13.26 -7.73 -16.19
C SER A 29 11.86 -7.76 -15.57
N ASP A 30 11.07 -8.81 -15.83
CA ASP A 30 9.75 -8.98 -15.19
C ASP A 30 9.88 -9.31 -13.70
N THR A 31 10.86 -10.13 -13.34
CA THR A 31 11.20 -10.46 -11.96
C THR A 31 11.55 -9.18 -11.20
N LEU A 32 12.47 -8.37 -11.74
CA LEU A 32 12.84 -7.08 -11.17
C LEU A 32 11.62 -6.18 -11.06
N ARG A 33 10.85 -6.01 -12.15
CA ARG A 33 9.64 -5.18 -12.15
C ARG A 33 8.63 -5.63 -11.09
N ARG A 34 8.49 -6.93 -10.82
CA ARG A 34 7.60 -7.48 -9.79
C ARG A 34 8.15 -7.25 -8.38
N LEU A 35 9.44 -7.47 -8.17
CA LEU A 35 10.09 -7.28 -6.87
C LEU A 35 10.20 -5.80 -6.49
N THR A 36 10.40 -4.92 -7.47
CA THR A 36 10.46 -3.46 -7.29
C THR A 36 9.11 -2.77 -7.47
N ARG A 37 8.05 -3.53 -7.77
CA ARG A 37 6.67 -3.05 -7.67
C ARG A 37 6.35 -2.82 -6.20
N GLY A 38 6.85 -1.71 -5.68
CA GLY A 38 6.58 -1.19 -4.35
C GLY A 38 5.16 -0.66 -4.17
N ASP A 39 4.24 -0.91 -5.11
CA ASP A 39 2.89 -0.37 -5.07
C ASP A 39 1.95 -1.25 -4.23
N ARG A 40 2.24 -1.37 -2.95
CA ARG A 40 1.19 -1.04 -2.00
C ARG A 40 1.67 0.22 -1.34
N ASP A 41 1.03 1.34 -1.67
CA ASP A 41 1.18 2.52 -0.82
C ASP A 41 0.85 2.04 0.60
N PRO A 42 1.73 2.22 1.60
CA PRO A 42 1.38 1.88 2.98
C PRO A 42 0.01 2.47 3.38
N LEU A 43 -0.38 3.59 2.78
CA LEU A 43 -1.68 4.23 2.92
C LEU A 43 -2.85 3.47 2.26
N ASP A 44 -2.64 2.62 1.26
CA ASP A 44 -3.69 1.78 0.65
C ASP A 44 -4.34 0.83 1.68
N THR A 45 -3.58 0.50 2.74
CA THR A 45 -4.05 -0.35 3.83
C THR A 45 -4.38 0.42 5.10
N ALA A 46 -4.16 1.74 5.11
CA ALA A 46 -4.41 2.57 6.27
C ALA A 46 -5.91 2.58 6.61
N GLY A 47 -6.25 2.13 7.81
CA GLY A 47 -7.63 2.05 8.29
C GLY A 47 -8.39 0.77 7.92
N ASN A 48 -7.78 -0.18 7.20
CA ASN A 48 -8.43 -1.44 6.81
C ASN A 48 -8.25 -2.59 7.84
N TRP A 49 -8.11 -2.24 9.13
CA TRP A 49 -8.03 -3.26 10.19
C TRP A 49 -9.45 -3.64 10.64
N PRO A 50 -9.77 -4.94 10.85
CA PRO A 50 -11.09 -5.36 11.30
C PRO A 50 -11.55 -4.58 12.55
N GLY A 51 -12.75 -4.00 12.52
CA GLY A 51 -13.31 -3.23 13.63
C GLY A 51 -13.01 -1.72 13.60
N VAL A 52 -12.07 -1.25 12.77
CA VAL A 52 -11.73 0.19 12.68
C VAL A 52 -12.86 0.98 12.04
N ALA A 53 -13.54 0.43 11.03
CA ALA A 53 -14.66 1.11 10.37
C ALA A 53 -15.82 1.35 11.35
N GLU A 54 -16.16 0.33 12.15
CA GLU A 54 -17.21 0.38 13.16
C GLU A 54 -16.85 1.35 14.29
N ALA A 55 -15.59 1.33 14.74
CA ALA A 55 -15.09 2.26 15.76
C ALA A 55 -15.09 3.73 15.26
N ALA A 56 -14.72 3.95 14.00
CA ALA A 56 -14.75 5.27 13.38
C ALA A 56 -16.19 5.79 13.24
N GLU A 57 -17.14 4.94 12.85
CA GLU A 57 -18.55 5.30 12.77
C GLU A 57 -19.15 5.60 14.15
N ALA A 58 -18.84 4.78 15.16
CA ALA A 58 -19.26 5.02 16.53
C ALA A 58 -18.74 6.36 17.07
N SER A 59 -17.47 6.68 16.75
CA SER A 59 -16.84 7.95 17.12
C SER A 59 -17.52 9.14 16.41
N ARG A 60 -17.78 9.03 15.10
CA ARG A 60 -18.53 10.04 14.34
C ARG A 60 -19.93 10.28 14.91
N ARG A 61 -20.64 9.21 15.29
CA ARG A 61 -21.99 9.32 15.88
C ARG A 61 -21.97 10.04 17.22
N ARG A 62 -21.00 9.73 18.09
CA ARG A 62 -20.84 10.44 19.38
C ARG A 62 -20.52 11.91 19.17
N LEU A 63 -19.53 12.22 18.34
CA LEU A 63 -19.15 13.60 18.04
C LEU A 63 -20.30 14.39 17.40
N GLY A 64 -21.05 13.79 16.48
CA GLY A 64 -22.22 14.42 15.87
C GLY A 64 -23.33 14.76 16.88
N ARG A 65 -23.56 13.89 17.87
CA ARG A 65 -24.49 14.18 18.98
C ARG A 65 -23.96 15.32 19.85
N ASP A 66 -22.71 15.23 20.29
CA ASP A 66 -22.11 16.24 21.17
C ASP A 66 -22.09 17.62 20.52
N LEU A 67 -21.81 17.70 19.22
CA LEU A 67 -21.83 18.95 18.46
C LEU A 67 -23.26 19.45 18.20
N GLY A 68 -24.21 18.56 17.88
CA GLY A 68 -25.62 18.92 17.71
C GLY A 68 -26.29 19.41 18.99
N ASP A 69 -25.92 18.83 20.14
CA ASP A 69 -26.43 19.24 21.44
C ASP A 69 -25.85 20.57 21.91
N ARG A 70 -24.62 20.91 21.51
CA ARG A 70 -24.07 22.27 21.70
C ARG A 70 -24.75 23.31 20.81
N GLY A 71 -25.12 22.94 19.58
CA GLY A 71 -25.86 23.82 18.68
C GLY A 71 -27.25 24.20 19.21
N ARG A 72 -27.94 23.30 19.91
CA ARG A 72 -29.27 23.55 20.51
C ARG A 72 -29.26 24.28 21.86
N LYS A 73 -28.12 24.35 22.55
CA LYS A 73 -28.00 25.07 23.84
C LYS A 73 -27.53 26.51 23.70
N GLY A 74 -27.22 26.95 22.48
CA GLY A 74 -26.76 28.31 22.16
C GLY A 74 -27.82 29.23 21.55
N GLU A 75 -29.09 28.81 21.49
CA GLU A 75 -30.24 29.60 21.02
C GLU A 75 -31.17 29.95 22.19
#